data_AF-A0A443QE06-F1
#
_entry.id   AF-A0A443QE06-F1
#
_cell.length_a   1.000
_cell.length_b   1.000
_cell.length_c   1.000
_cell.angle_alpha   90.00
_cell.angle_beta   90.00
_cell.angle_gamma   90.00
#
_symmetry.space_group_name_H-M   'P 1'
#
loop_
_entity.id
_entity.type
_entity.pdbx_description
1 polymer ?
#
loop_
_entity_poly.entity_id
_entity_poly.type
_entity_poly.pdbx_seq_one_letter_code
_entity_poly.pdbx_strand_id
1 'polypeptide(L)' 'FTAVRKPNKLRICLDPSRLNKAIISPKYPIPTFESVLTKVKDAKYFTVLDLKKGFLQLELDE' A
#
# COMPACT_ATOMS: atom_id res chain seq x y z
N PHE A 1 5.56 -14.54 -13.51
CA PHE A 1 4.38 -14.50 -12.62
C PHE A 1 4.31 -15.80 -11.84
N THR A 2 4.02 -15.75 -10.55
CA THR A 2 3.86 -16.89 -9.65
C THR A 2 2.40 -17.01 -9.24
N ALA A 3 1.87 -18.23 -9.19
CA ALA A 3 0.51 -18.49 -8.75
C ALA A 3 0.51 -18.77 -7.23
N VAL A 4 -0.10 -17.91 -6.44
CA VAL A 4 -0.19 -18.03 -4.99
C VAL A 4 -1.60 -18.48 -4.61
N ARG A 5 -1.70 -19.62 -3.94
CA ARG A 5 -2.97 -20.16 -3.46
C ARG A 5 -3.39 -19.48 -2.15
N LYS A 6 -4.58 -18.91 -2.12
CA LYS A 6 -5.30 -18.47 -0.91
C LYS A 6 -6.43 -19.49 -0.63
N PRO A 7 -6.99 -19.53 0.59
CA PRO A 7 -7.96 -20.54 1.01
C PRO A 7 -9.07 -20.81 -0.03
N ASN A 8 -9.60 -19.76 -0.67
CA ASN A 8 -10.72 -19.87 -1.62
C ASN A 8 -10.42 -19.28 -3.01
N LYS A 9 -9.17 -18.91 -3.33
CA LYS A 9 -8.83 -18.30 -4.63
C LYS A 9 -7.36 -18.43 -5.02
N LEU A 10 -7.10 -18.54 -6.32
CA LEU A 10 -5.76 -18.39 -6.86
C LEU A 10 -5.48 -16.90 -7.09
N ARG A 11 -4.27 -16.43 -6.74
CA ARG A 11 -3.79 -15.09 -7.09
C ARG A 11 -2.59 -15.22 -8.02
N ILE A 12 -2.61 -14.44 -9.10
CA ILE A 12 -1.44 -14.28 -9.95
C ILE A 12 -0.60 -13.15 -9.34
N CYS A 13 0.65 -13.43 -9.04
CA CYS A 13 1.61 -12.49 -8.46
C CYS A 13 2.75 -12.25 -9.46
N LEU A 14 3.11 -11.00 -9.69
CA LEU A 14 4.36 -10.68 -10.37
C LEU A 14 5.52 -10.90 -9.38
N ASP A 15 6.68 -11.34 -9.87
CA ASP A 15 7.93 -11.22 -9.12
C ASP A 15 8.64 -9.93 -9.58
N PRO A 16 8.57 -8.84 -8.81
CA PRO A 16 9.15 -7.55 -9.21
C PRO A 16 10.62 -7.43 -8.81
N SER A 17 11.29 -8.49 -8.32
CA SER A 17 12.64 -8.38 -7.74
C SER A 17 13.69 -7.77 -8.68
N ARG A 18 13.62 -8.07 -9.99
CA ARG A 18 14.51 -7.45 -11.00
C ARG A 18 14.08 -6.01 -11.33
N LEU A 19 12.78 -5.77 -11.40
CA LEU A 19 12.20 -4.45 -11.69
C LEU A 19 12.53 -3.43 -10.59
N ASN A 20 12.36 -3.82 -9.32
CA ASN A 20 12.64 -2.98 -8.16
C ASN A 20 14.11 -2.58 -8.02
N LYS A 21 15.04 -3.32 -8.64
CA LYS A 21 16.46 -2.97 -8.68
C LYS A 21 16.79 -1.93 -9.76
N ALA A 22 15.99 -1.88 -10.82
CA ALA A 22 16.18 -0.95 -11.94
C ALA A 22 15.47 0.40 -11.71
N ILE A 23 14.44 0.43 -10.87
CA ILE A 23 13.68 1.63 -10.56
C ILE A 23 14.33 2.41 -9.41
N ILE A 24 14.46 3.73 -9.58
CA ILE A 24 14.78 4.65 -8.48
C ILE A 24 13.50 4.87 -7.67
N SER A 25 13.44 4.31 -6.46
CA SER A 25 12.27 4.47 -5.61
C SER A 25 12.16 5.91 -5.09
N PRO A 26 11.07 6.65 -5.39
CA PRO A 26 10.82 7.92 -4.75
C PRO A 26 10.63 7.73 -3.24
N LYS A 27 11.12 8.68 -2.45
CA LYS A 27 11.02 8.63 -0.98
C LYS A 27 9.74 9.35 -0.54
N TYR A 28 8.72 8.56 -0.21
CA TYR A 28 7.52 9.06 0.47
C TYR A 28 7.55 8.62 1.94
N PRO A 29 7.79 9.54 2.90
CA PRO A 29 7.88 9.18 4.30
C PRO A 29 6.52 8.71 4.81
N ILE A 30 6.46 7.45 5.26
CA ILE A 30 5.28 6.94 5.96
C ILE A 30 5.29 7.57 7.36
N PRO A 31 4.19 8.21 7.78
CA PRO A 31 4.13 8.85 9.08
C PRO A 31 4.34 7.83 10.20
N THR A 32 5.10 8.22 11.24
CA THR A 32 5.26 7.39 12.43
C THR A 32 3.97 7.40 13.25
N PHE A 33 3.76 6.35 14.05
CA PHE A 33 2.60 6.27 14.94
C PHE A 33 2.47 7.49 15.86
N GLU A 34 3.57 7.96 16.45
CA GLU A 34 3.60 9.16 17.31
C GLU A 34 3.17 10.44 16.56
N SER A 35 3.60 10.59 15.30
CA SER A 35 3.23 11.74 14.47
C SER A 35 1.74 11.76 14.14
N VAL A 36 1.13 10.58 14.00
CA VAL A 36 -0.33 10.45 13.79
C VAL A 36 -1.07 10.71 15.10
N LEU A 37 -0.62 10.12 16.21
CA LEU A 37 -1.25 10.26 17.52
C LEU A 37 -1.31 11.72 17.99
N THR A 38 -0.22 12.47 17.78
CA THR A 38 -0.17 13.90 18.10
C THR A 38 -1.24 14.70 17.35
N LYS A 39 -1.55 14.34 16.10
CA LYS A 39 -2.53 15.06 15.27
C LYS A 39 -3.98 14.82 15.69
N VAL A 40 -4.25 13.73 16.38
CA VAL A 40 -5.62 13.31 16.73
C VAL A 40 -5.90 13.31 18.23
N LYS A 41 -4.96 13.84 19.03
CA LYS A 41 -4.98 13.82 20.50
C LYS A 41 -6.27 14.34 21.13
N ASP A 42 -6.83 15.43 20.60
CA ASP A 42 -8.01 16.09 21.16
C ASP A 42 -9.31 15.74 20.40
N ALA A 43 -9.24 14.78 19.46
CA ALA A 43 -10.41 14.34 18.70
C ALA A 43 -11.33 13.48 19.57
N LYS A 44 -12.64 13.76 19.51
CA LYS A 44 -13.67 13.03 20.27
C LYS A 44 -14.25 11.84 19.52
N TYR A 45 -14.20 11.86 18.19
CA TYR A 45 -14.76 10.84 17.32
C TYR A 45 -13.75 10.47 16.25
N PHE A 46 -13.67 9.17 15.95
CA PHE A 46 -12.75 8.61 14.98
C PHE A 46 -13.53 7.80 13.96
N THR A 47 -13.09 7.84 12.71
CA THR A 47 -13.61 6.97 11.65
C THR A 47 -12.42 6.46 10.85
N VAL A 48 -12.46 5.18 10.51
CA VAL A 48 -11.40 4.52 9.75
C VAL A 48 -11.95 4.26 8.35
N LEU A 49 -11.22 4.76 7.34
CA LEU A 49 -11.52 4.53 5.94
C LEU A 49 -10.38 3.71 5.33
N ASP A 50 -10.71 2.67 4.59
CA ASP A 50 -9.75 1.83 3.86
C ASP A 50 -10.08 1.84 2.37
N LEU A 51 -9.05 1.98 1.53
CA LEU A 51 -9.20 2.00 0.08
C LEU A 51 -9.13 0.57 -0.47
N LYS A 52 -10.29 0.06 -0.91
CA LYS A 52 -10.39 -1.26 -1.51
C LYS A 52 -9.56 -1.35 -2.79
N LYS A 53 -8.54 -2.22 -2.78
CA LYS A 53 -7.60 -2.40 -3.91
C LYS A 53 -6.91 -1.08 -4.31
N GLY A 54 -6.52 -0.24 -3.33
CA GLY A 54 -5.97 1.10 -3.58
C GLY A 54 -4.87 1.19 -4.64
N PHE A 55 -3.95 0.22 -4.71
CA PHE A 55 -2.91 0.19 -5.76
C PHE A 55 -3.44 0.16 -7.19
N LEU A 56 -4.62 -0.43 -7.42
CA LEU A 56 -5.22 -0.55 -8.76
C LEU A 56 -6.06 0.67 -9.15
N GLN A 57 -6.20 1.64 -8.25
CA GLN A 57 -6.97 2.87 -8.51
C GLN A 57 -6.09 3.97 -9.12
N LEU A 58 -4.77 3.80 -9.11
CA LEU A 58 -3.82 4.72 -9.73
C LEU A 58 -3.54 4.29 -11.17
N GLU A 59 -3.70 5.23 -12.10
CA GLU A 59 -3.30 5.06 -13.49
C GLU A 59 -1.77 5.16 -13.61
N LEU A 60 -1.21 4.41 -14.56
CA LEU A 60 0.21 4.46 -14.88
C LEU A 60 0.42 5.37 -16.08
N ASP A 61 1.53 6.09 -16.09
CA ASP A 61 1.98 6.84 -17.26
C ASP A 61 2.25 5.88 -18.45
N GLU A 62 2.12 6.39 -19.68
CA GLU A 62 2.38 5.65 -20.93
C GLU A 62 3.85 5.29 -21.14
#